data_AF-A0A7C8JR79-F1
#
_entry.id   AF-A0A7C8JR79-F1
#
_cell.length_a   1.000
_cell.length_b   1.000
_cell.length_c   1.000
_cell.angle_alpha   90.00
_cell.angle_beta   90.00
_cell.angle_gamma   90.00
#
_symmetry.space_group_name_H-M   'P 1'
#
loop_
_entity.id
_entity.type
_entity.pdbx_description
1 polymer ?
#
loop_
_entity_poly.entity_id
_entity_poly.type
_entity_poly.pdbx_seq_one_letter_code
_entity_poly.pdbx_strand_id
1 'polypeptide(L)'
;MPTDPSPILTTKSPSGITTITLNRPSRRNAIDPPTAKLLYEAIINFEDDPSQRILILHGANGTFSAGFDLHSLASSTSTSSALAGGEVFQEDVDRQLGPMGPSRLTIQKPVIAAVSGYAVAGGMELSLLGDIRIVEEDAIFGIFCRRFGVPLIDGGTVRLQAIVGLGRALDLILTGRPVDANEALAMGLANRVVGKGKALEEAEKIAEQLLGFPQECMNVDRRSTYNAAYDAKSFRGALKFEFENGVKVISEESVSGAKRFSSGVGRHGQFGEETETPKVKVKECYAATEGLFYLPTYSPPPSKFTSVSSSNTKRG
;
A
#
# COMPACT_ATOMS: atom_id res chain seq x y z
N MET A 1 0.50 32.98 -10.26
CA MET A 1 -0.56 31.95 -10.21
C MET A 1 -1.30 32.12 -8.89
N PRO A 2 -2.63 31.91 -8.82
CA PRO A 2 -3.31 31.87 -7.53
C PRO A 2 -2.63 30.80 -6.68
N THR A 3 -2.13 31.18 -5.51
CA THR A 3 -1.57 30.25 -4.54
C THR A 3 -2.72 29.73 -3.70
N ASP A 4 -3.08 28.45 -3.88
CA ASP A 4 -4.01 27.79 -2.96
C ASP A 4 -3.30 27.73 -1.59
N PRO A 5 -3.81 28.41 -0.54
CA PRO A 5 -3.05 28.62 0.70
C PRO A 5 -2.81 27.34 1.50
N SER A 6 -3.56 26.28 1.23
CA SER A 6 -3.44 24.98 1.89
C SER A 6 -3.77 23.86 0.90
N PRO A 7 -2.80 23.46 0.05
CA PRO A 7 -3.01 22.45 -0.99
C PRO A 7 -3.22 21.05 -0.43
N ILE A 8 -2.86 20.83 0.85
CA ILE A 8 -3.10 19.62 1.63
C ILE A 8 -3.76 20.04 2.94
N LEU A 9 -4.94 19.46 3.23
CA LEU A 9 -5.64 19.61 4.50
C LEU A 9 -5.54 18.31 5.28
N THR A 10 -5.35 18.38 6.60
CA THR A 10 -5.33 17.19 7.46
C THR A 10 -6.32 17.38 8.61
N THR A 11 -7.24 16.43 8.78
CA THR A 11 -8.12 16.34 9.95
C THR A 11 -7.83 15.04 10.70
N LYS A 12 -7.90 15.10 12.03
CA LYS A 12 -7.72 13.93 12.91
C LYS A 12 -8.97 13.78 13.77
N SER A 13 -9.51 12.58 13.82
CA SER A 13 -10.58 12.24 14.75
C SER A 13 -9.99 11.71 16.06
N PRO A 14 -10.69 11.91 17.19
CA PRO A 14 -10.33 11.26 18.46
C PRO A 14 -10.39 9.73 18.42
N SER A 15 -11.18 9.14 17.51
CA SER A 15 -11.29 7.68 17.34
C SER A 15 -10.05 7.06 16.69
N GLY A 16 -9.18 7.86 16.06
CA GLY A 16 -7.92 7.40 15.48
C GLY A 16 -7.93 7.34 13.95
N ILE A 17 -8.78 8.11 13.29
CA ILE A 17 -8.80 8.28 11.83
C ILE A 17 -8.16 9.61 11.47
N THR A 18 -7.14 9.56 10.61
CA THR A 18 -6.60 10.76 9.95
C THR A 18 -7.14 10.83 8.53
N THR A 19 -7.70 11.97 8.15
CA THR A 19 -8.10 12.25 6.76
C THR A 19 -7.18 13.29 6.16
N ILE A 20 -6.46 12.92 5.11
CA ILE A 20 -5.62 13.81 4.31
C ILE A 20 -6.37 14.13 3.03
N THR A 21 -6.65 15.42 2.81
CA THR A 21 -7.43 15.90 1.67
C THR A 21 -6.57 16.76 0.75
N LEU A 22 -6.49 16.35 -0.52
CA LEU A 22 -5.91 17.16 -1.60
C LEU A 22 -6.86 18.33 -1.89
N ASN A 23 -6.36 19.56 -1.81
CA ASN A 23 -7.16 20.78 -1.87
C ASN A 23 -6.46 21.89 -2.69
N ARG A 24 -6.23 21.60 -3.97
CA ARG A 24 -5.66 22.53 -4.95
C ARG A 24 -6.61 22.69 -6.15
N PRO A 25 -7.83 23.25 -5.93
CA PRO A 25 -8.89 23.28 -6.94
C PRO A 25 -8.49 24.01 -8.21
N SER A 26 -7.65 25.05 -8.10
CA SER A 26 -7.13 25.81 -9.24
C SER A 26 -6.35 24.95 -10.25
N ARG A 27 -5.93 23.75 -9.83
CA ARG A 27 -5.16 22.78 -10.61
C ARG A 27 -5.74 21.37 -10.55
N ARG A 28 -7.02 21.21 -10.19
CA ARG A 28 -7.68 19.90 -10.06
C ARG A 28 -6.86 18.92 -9.21
N ASN A 29 -6.33 19.41 -8.09
CA ASN A 29 -5.49 18.65 -7.17
C ASN A 29 -4.23 18.04 -7.83
N ALA A 30 -3.69 18.68 -8.89
CA ALA A 30 -2.40 18.29 -9.44
C ALA A 30 -1.27 18.59 -8.43
N ILE A 31 -0.27 17.72 -8.39
CA ILE A 31 0.80 17.73 -7.41
C ILE A 31 2.07 18.35 -8.02
N ASP A 32 2.48 19.48 -7.46
CA ASP A 32 3.80 20.09 -7.71
C ASP A 32 4.78 19.71 -6.58
N PRO A 33 6.10 20.00 -6.72
CA PRO A 33 7.09 19.65 -5.70
C PRO A 33 6.76 20.12 -4.27
N PRO A 34 6.31 21.37 -4.03
CA PRO A 34 5.88 21.78 -2.69
C PRO A 34 4.69 20.98 -2.16
N THR A 35 3.68 20.72 -3.01
CA THR A 35 2.50 19.92 -2.63
C THR A 35 2.88 18.46 -2.33
N ALA A 36 3.79 17.88 -3.12
CA ALA A 36 4.33 16.53 -2.90
C ALA A 36 4.98 16.40 -1.52
N LYS A 37 5.81 17.38 -1.14
CA LYS A 37 6.45 17.43 0.18
C LYS A 37 5.43 17.53 1.31
N LEU A 38 4.43 18.41 1.19
CA LEU A 38 3.38 18.55 2.20
C LEU A 38 2.54 17.27 2.36
N LEU A 39 2.22 16.60 1.25
CA LEU A 39 1.47 15.34 1.27
C LEU A 39 2.30 14.22 1.93
N TYR A 40 3.59 14.14 1.60
CA TYR A 40 4.52 13.21 2.22
C TYR A 40 4.61 13.45 3.74
N GLU A 41 4.84 14.69 4.17
CA GLU A 41 4.94 15.06 5.59
C GLU A 41 3.65 14.73 6.34
N ALA A 42 2.48 14.96 5.75
CA ALA A 42 1.20 14.61 6.35
C ALA A 42 1.05 13.10 6.61
N ILE A 43 1.54 12.24 5.71
CA ILE A 43 1.50 10.78 5.90
C ILE A 43 2.55 10.32 6.91
N ILE A 44 3.75 10.90 6.92
CA ILE A 44 4.75 10.62 7.96
C ILE A 44 4.19 10.98 9.34
N ASN A 45 3.57 12.15 9.48
CA ASN A 45 2.93 12.57 10.73
C ASN A 45 1.79 11.65 11.16
N PHE A 46 1.12 10.96 10.23
CA PHE A 46 0.12 9.94 10.55
C PHE A 46 0.78 8.63 11.00
N GLU A 47 1.81 8.17 10.29
CA GLU A 47 2.56 6.95 10.64
C GLU A 47 3.17 7.05 12.04
N ASP A 48 3.77 8.21 12.35
CA ASP A 48 4.47 8.45 13.62
C ASP A 48 3.53 8.80 14.78
N ASP A 49 2.22 8.97 14.53
CA ASP A 49 1.22 9.23 15.56
C ASP A 49 0.57 7.92 16.05
N PRO A 50 0.92 7.42 17.25
CA PRO A 50 0.35 6.20 17.81
C PRO A 50 -1.06 6.41 18.37
N SER A 51 -1.71 7.56 18.21
CA SER A 51 -3.15 7.72 18.42
C SER A 51 -3.96 7.50 17.15
N GLN A 52 -3.33 7.56 15.97
CA GLN A 52 -3.98 7.40 14.68
C GLN A 52 -3.68 6.01 14.10
N ARG A 53 -4.70 5.36 13.57
CA ARG A 53 -4.70 3.96 13.12
C ARG A 53 -5.05 3.81 11.66
N ILE A 54 -6.00 4.58 11.13
CA ILE A 54 -6.47 4.48 9.74
C ILE A 54 -6.27 5.81 9.02
N LEU A 55 -5.75 5.76 7.80
CA LEU A 55 -5.62 6.91 6.91
C LEU A 55 -6.73 6.88 5.85
N ILE A 56 -7.38 8.01 5.65
CA ILE A 56 -8.20 8.28 4.46
C ILE A 56 -7.47 9.30 3.60
N LEU A 57 -7.16 8.94 2.35
CA LEU A 57 -6.66 9.85 1.33
C LEU A 57 -7.81 10.25 0.42
N HIS A 58 -8.12 11.54 0.36
CA HIS A 58 -9.29 12.09 -0.32
C HIS A 58 -8.88 13.27 -1.21
N GLY A 59 -9.61 13.54 -2.30
CA GLY A 59 -9.48 14.78 -3.05
C GLY A 59 -10.74 15.62 -3.00
N ALA A 60 -10.61 16.85 -2.52
CA ALA A 60 -11.72 17.80 -2.44
C ALA A 60 -12.10 18.35 -3.83
N ASN A 61 -13.22 19.06 -3.87
CA ASN A 61 -13.67 19.83 -5.04
C ASN A 61 -14.06 18.93 -6.24
N GLY A 62 -14.59 17.74 -5.96
CA GLY A 62 -15.17 16.84 -6.97
C GLY A 62 -14.16 16.15 -7.88
N THR A 63 -12.89 16.11 -7.49
CA THR A 63 -11.84 15.39 -8.22
C THR A 63 -10.76 14.90 -7.26
N PHE A 64 -10.24 13.70 -7.46
CA PHE A 64 -9.20 13.14 -6.63
C PHE A 64 -7.86 13.85 -6.93
N SER A 65 -7.27 13.58 -8.09
CA SER A 65 -6.07 14.27 -8.58
C SER A 65 -5.86 14.07 -10.07
N ALA A 66 -5.44 15.15 -10.75
CA ALA A 66 -5.01 15.14 -12.14
C ALA A 66 -3.57 14.62 -12.35
N GLY A 67 -2.84 14.26 -11.28
CA GLY A 67 -1.46 13.81 -11.33
C GLY A 67 -0.44 14.93 -11.18
N PHE A 68 0.77 14.73 -11.72
CA PHE A 68 1.85 15.70 -11.59
C PHE A 68 1.52 17.02 -12.31
N ASP A 69 1.86 18.16 -11.72
CA ASP A 69 1.62 19.47 -12.33
C ASP A 69 2.54 19.70 -13.54
N LEU A 70 1.99 19.54 -14.74
CA LEU A 70 2.72 19.74 -15.99
C LEU A 70 3.21 21.18 -16.19
N HIS A 71 2.63 22.19 -15.52
CA HIS A 71 3.19 23.54 -15.57
C HIS A 71 4.50 23.63 -14.80
N SER A 72 4.61 22.91 -13.68
CA SER A 72 5.88 22.77 -12.96
C SER A 72 6.90 22.05 -13.82
N LEU A 73 6.50 20.95 -14.47
CA LEU A 73 7.39 20.18 -15.35
C LEU A 73 7.89 20.98 -16.55
N ALA A 74 7.01 21.76 -17.19
CA ALA A 74 7.36 22.59 -18.34
C ALA A 74 8.36 23.70 -18.00
N SER A 75 8.50 24.06 -16.72
CA SER A 75 9.48 25.04 -16.25
C SER A 75 10.88 24.44 -15.96
N SER A 76 11.01 23.11 -16.00
CA SER A 76 12.27 22.41 -15.74
C SER A 76 13.22 22.47 -16.95
N THR A 77 14.50 22.71 -16.70
CA THR A 77 15.55 22.85 -17.74
C THR A 77 16.51 21.65 -17.84
N SER A 78 16.36 20.68 -16.94
CA SER A 78 17.14 19.44 -16.86
C SER A 78 16.37 18.33 -16.16
N THR A 79 16.78 17.07 -16.34
CA THR A 79 16.22 15.91 -15.62
C THR A 79 16.28 16.11 -14.10
N SER A 80 17.39 16.62 -13.57
CA SER A 80 17.54 16.89 -12.14
C SER A 80 16.55 17.93 -11.64
N SER A 81 16.25 18.96 -12.45
CA SER A 81 15.23 19.96 -12.12
C SER A 81 13.79 19.47 -12.33
N ALA A 82 13.57 18.46 -13.17
CA ALA A 82 12.27 17.80 -13.34
C ALA A 82 11.96 16.86 -12.17
N LEU A 83 13.00 16.28 -11.57
CA LEU A 83 12.92 15.47 -10.35
C LEU A 83 12.91 16.31 -9.07
N ALA A 84 12.98 17.64 -9.12
CA ALA A 84 13.16 18.50 -7.93
C ALA A 84 12.10 18.37 -6.82
N GLY A 85 11.04 17.58 -7.02
CA GLY A 85 10.06 17.20 -5.99
C GLY A 85 10.20 15.80 -5.38
N GLY A 86 11.16 14.99 -5.83
CA GLY A 86 11.42 13.65 -5.31
C GLY A 86 12.89 13.26 -5.41
N GLU A 87 13.31 12.31 -4.59
CA GLU A 87 14.70 11.85 -4.57
C GLU A 87 14.96 10.91 -5.76
N VAL A 88 16.19 10.46 -5.98
CA VAL A 88 16.41 9.26 -6.80
C VAL A 88 16.08 8.05 -5.93
N PHE A 89 15.29 7.10 -6.45
CA PHE A 89 14.91 5.91 -5.68
C PHE A 89 16.15 5.08 -5.32
N GLN A 90 16.30 4.76 -4.05
CA GLN A 90 17.36 3.93 -3.48
C GLN A 90 16.72 2.76 -2.72
N GLU A 91 17.04 1.51 -3.09
CA GLU A 91 16.39 0.33 -2.51
C GLU A 91 16.53 0.25 -0.97
N ASP A 92 17.69 0.66 -0.44
CA ASP A 92 18.02 0.55 0.99
C ASP A 92 17.61 1.76 1.84
N VAL A 93 16.83 2.70 1.29
CA VAL A 93 16.38 3.90 2.01
C VAL A 93 14.89 3.79 2.31
N ASP A 94 14.56 3.64 3.59
CA ASP A 94 13.18 3.71 4.04
C ASP A 94 12.62 5.13 3.92
N ARG A 95 11.31 5.22 3.72
CA ARG A 95 10.54 6.49 3.73
C ARG A 95 11.09 7.57 2.78
N GLN A 96 11.35 7.23 1.52
CA GLN A 96 11.80 8.22 0.53
C GLN A 96 10.68 9.10 0.01
N LEU A 97 11.02 10.36 -0.31
CA LEU A 97 10.13 11.27 -1.02
C LEU A 97 10.12 10.93 -2.52
N GLY A 98 8.96 10.63 -3.09
CA GLY A 98 8.77 10.48 -4.53
C GLY A 98 8.23 11.75 -5.20
N PRO A 99 8.25 11.84 -6.55
CA PRO A 99 7.73 13.01 -7.27
C PRO A 99 6.27 13.37 -6.93
N MET A 100 5.43 12.36 -6.67
CA MET A 100 4.05 12.55 -6.22
C MET A 100 3.91 12.66 -4.68
N GLY A 101 5.02 12.70 -3.94
CA GLY A 101 5.07 12.78 -2.48
C GLY A 101 5.27 11.41 -1.82
N PRO A 102 4.23 10.80 -1.25
CA PRO A 102 4.31 9.54 -0.51
C PRO A 102 4.41 8.29 -1.39
N SER A 103 4.59 8.44 -2.71
CA SER A 103 4.48 7.35 -3.69
C SER A 103 5.48 6.20 -3.48
N ARG A 104 6.59 6.46 -2.78
CA ARG A 104 7.64 5.49 -2.43
C ARG A 104 7.54 4.96 -1.01
N LEU A 105 6.55 5.41 -0.24
CA LEU A 105 6.32 4.89 1.10
C LEU A 105 5.71 3.49 1.04
N THR A 106 6.21 2.61 1.90
CA THR A 106 5.46 1.45 2.38
C THR A 106 4.76 1.87 3.67
N ILE A 107 3.54 2.40 3.54
CA ILE A 107 2.73 2.85 4.67
C ILE A 107 2.36 1.63 5.52
N GLN A 108 2.63 1.65 6.82
CA GLN A 108 2.48 0.49 7.70
C GLN A 108 1.05 0.30 8.20
N LYS A 109 0.29 1.39 8.28
CA LYS A 109 -1.11 1.39 8.70
C LYS A 109 -2.08 1.34 7.51
N PRO A 110 -3.36 0.94 7.69
CA PRO A 110 -4.33 0.84 6.60
C PRO A 110 -4.67 2.20 5.98
N VAL A 111 -4.82 2.20 4.66
CA VAL A 111 -5.11 3.38 3.85
C VAL A 111 -6.36 3.14 3.00
N ILE A 112 -7.31 4.07 3.06
CA ILE A 112 -8.51 4.09 2.21
C ILE A 112 -8.40 5.29 1.26
N ALA A 113 -8.44 5.05 -0.04
CA ALA A 113 -8.51 6.10 -1.04
C ALA A 113 -9.98 6.39 -1.38
N ALA A 114 -10.45 7.60 -1.07
CA ALA A 114 -11.77 8.13 -1.40
C ALA A 114 -11.68 8.98 -2.68
N VAL A 115 -12.12 8.40 -3.81
CA VAL A 115 -11.91 8.94 -5.14
C VAL A 115 -13.19 9.54 -5.72
N SER A 116 -13.25 10.87 -5.75
CA SER A 116 -14.25 11.62 -6.53
C SER A 116 -13.67 11.98 -7.91
N GLY A 117 -14.50 12.06 -8.95
CA GLY A 117 -14.08 12.54 -10.28
C GLY A 117 -12.80 11.86 -10.81
N TYR A 118 -11.77 12.63 -11.16
CA TYR A 118 -10.58 12.06 -11.82
C TYR A 118 -9.50 11.62 -10.83
N ALA A 119 -9.04 10.38 -10.96
CA ALA A 119 -7.77 9.87 -10.45
C ALA A 119 -6.91 9.41 -11.64
N VAL A 120 -6.14 10.33 -12.22
CA VAL A 120 -5.44 10.10 -13.49
C VAL A 120 -3.95 10.42 -13.42
N ALA A 121 -3.16 9.77 -14.26
CA ALA A 121 -1.70 9.87 -14.26
C ALA A 121 -1.14 9.59 -12.85
N GLY A 122 -0.31 10.49 -12.29
CA GLY A 122 0.17 10.36 -10.91
C GLY A 122 -0.97 10.32 -9.86
N GLY A 123 -2.14 10.87 -10.16
CA GLY A 123 -3.32 10.79 -9.28
C GLY A 123 -3.87 9.37 -9.22
N MET A 124 -3.78 8.62 -10.33
CA MET A 124 -4.03 7.18 -10.31
C MET A 124 -2.99 6.48 -9.43
N GLU A 125 -1.69 6.78 -9.59
CA GLU A 125 -0.62 6.19 -8.77
C GLU A 125 -0.81 6.43 -7.26
N LEU A 126 -1.25 7.64 -6.86
CA LEU A 126 -1.61 7.94 -5.47
C LEU A 126 -2.81 7.13 -4.99
N SER A 127 -3.83 6.92 -5.82
CA SER A 127 -4.98 6.08 -5.42
C SER A 127 -4.59 4.63 -5.15
N LEU A 128 -3.53 4.13 -5.80
CA LEU A 128 -3.01 2.77 -5.60
C LEU A 128 -2.23 2.61 -4.28
N LEU A 129 -1.97 3.70 -3.54
CA LEU A 129 -1.48 3.61 -2.16
C LEU A 129 -2.56 3.12 -1.20
N GLY A 130 -3.84 3.35 -1.53
CA GLY A 130 -4.95 2.84 -0.75
C GLY A 130 -5.02 1.32 -0.82
N ASP A 131 -5.16 0.66 0.33
CA ASP A 131 -5.55 -0.76 0.42
C ASP A 131 -6.94 -0.96 -0.17
N ILE A 132 -7.84 -0.02 0.14
CA ILE A 132 -9.23 0.02 -0.30
C ILE A 132 -9.46 1.30 -1.10
N ARG A 133 -10.06 1.18 -2.29
CA ARG A 133 -10.46 2.30 -3.14
C ARG A 133 -11.98 2.37 -3.20
N ILE A 134 -12.55 3.42 -2.62
CA ILE A 134 -13.97 3.75 -2.73
C ILE A 134 -14.09 4.86 -3.76
N VAL A 135 -14.89 4.63 -4.79
CA VAL A 135 -14.96 5.52 -5.94
C VAL A 135 -16.39 6.00 -6.15
N GLU A 136 -16.55 7.26 -6.53
CA GLU A 136 -17.85 7.79 -6.92
C GLU A 136 -18.27 7.22 -8.28
N GLU A 137 -19.57 7.11 -8.52
CA GLU A 137 -20.14 6.53 -9.75
C GLU A 137 -19.71 7.25 -11.04
N ASP A 138 -19.33 8.54 -10.93
CA ASP A 138 -18.82 9.35 -12.04
C ASP A 138 -17.29 9.47 -12.04
N ALA A 139 -16.59 8.67 -11.21
CA ALA A 139 -15.15 8.68 -11.16
C ALA A 139 -14.52 8.09 -12.42
N ILE A 140 -13.39 8.67 -12.84
CA ILE A 140 -12.62 8.25 -14.00
C ILE A 140 -11.17 8.02 -13.59
N PHE A 141 -10.70 6.80 -13.85
CA PHE A 141 -9.29 6.43 -13.78
C PHE A 141 -8.63 6.49 -15.16
N GLY A 142 -7.31 6.58 -15.19
CA GLY A 142 -6.57 6.43 -16.44
C GLY A 142 -5.12 6.91 -16.39
N ILE A 143 -4.28 6.31 -17.22
CA ILE A 143 -2.86 6.68 -17.39
C ILE A 143 -2.76 7.83 -18.40
N PHE A 144 -3.37 8.98 -18.07
CA PHE A 144 -3.49 10.11 -19.00
C PHE A 144 -2.14 10.80 -19.29
N CYS A 145 -1.10 10.55 -18.50
CA CYS A 145 0.26 10.97 -18.79
C CYS A 145 0.82 10.36 -20.09
N ARG A 146 0.26 9.23 -20.55
CA ARG A 146 0.64 8.55 -21.80
C ARG A 146 0.72 9.50 -23.00
N ARG A 147 -0.30 10.36 -23.18
CA ARG A 147 -0.38 11.29 -24.33
C ARG A 147 0.62 12.45 -24.28
N PHE A 148 1.32 12.62 -23.16
CA PHE A 148 2.29 13.70 -22.93
C PHE A 148 3.73 13.19 -22.83
N GLY A 149 3.96 11.89 -23.00
CA GLY A 149 5.30 11.31 -22.86
C GLY A 149 5.86 11.34 -21.44
N VAL A 150 5.01 11.54 -20.42
CA VAL A 150 5.41 11.52 -19.01
C VAL A 150 5.28 10.08 -18.49
N PRO A 151 6.38 9.44 -18.03
CA PRO A 151 6.34 8.07 -17.56
C PRO A 151 5.70 7.94 -16.18
N LEU A 152 5.23 6.73 -15.85
CA LEU A 152 4.83 6.34 -14.50
C LEU A 152 6.09 6.04 -13.68
N ILE A 153 6.39 6.88 -12.69
CA ILE A 153 7.58 6.75 -11.83
C ILE A 153 7.22 6.85 -10.33
N ASP A 154 5.93 6.70 -10.01
CA ASP A 154 5.36 6.80 -8.67
C ASP A 154 4.65 5.48 -8.28
N GLY A 155 5.05 4.38 -8.92
CA GLY A 155 4.63 3.02 -8.60
C GLY A 155 3.45 2.50 -9.43
N GLY A 156 2.97 3.23 -10.44
CA GLY A 156 1.87 2.80 -11.30
C GLY A 156 2.14 1.49 -12.04
N THR A 157 3.35 1.30 -12.56
CA THR A 157 3.77 0.05 -13.22
C THR A 157 3.98 -1.11 -12.25
N VAL A 158 4.14 -0.82 -10.95
CA VAL A 158 4.41 -1.81 -9.89
C VAL A 158 3.11 -2.25 -9.24
N ARG A 159 2.31 -1.31 -8.74
CA ARG A 159 1.09 -1.60 -7.97
C ARG A 159 -0.07 -2.03 -8.85
N LEU A 160 -0.26 -1.41 -10.02
CA LEU A 160 -1.44 -1.66 -10.85
C LEU A 160 -1.54 -3.11 -11.29
N GLN A 161 -0.43 -3.71 -11.72
CA GLN A 161 -0.42 -5.10 -12.19
C GLN A 161 -0.71 -6.11 -11.07
N ALA A 162 -0.29 -5.83 -9.84
CA ALA A 162 -0.65 -6.63 -8.67
C ALA A 162 -2.15 -6.52 -8.33
N ILE A 163 -2.80 -5.38 -8.64
CA ILE A 163 -4.21 -5.11 -8.31
C ILE A 163 -5.16 -5.66 -9.37
N VAL A 164 -4.93 -5.39 -10.66
CA VAL A 164 -5.88 -5.75 -11.74
C VAL A 164 -5.41 -6.90 -12.63
N GLY A 165 -4.21 -7.42 -12.38
CA GLY A 165 -3.52 -8.37 -13.24
C GLY A 165 -2.79 -7.72 -14.41
N LEU A 166 -1.74 -8.38 -14.89
CA LEU A 166 -0.82 -7.84 -15.89
C LEU A 166 -1.51 -7.39 -17.20
N GLY A 167 -2.44 -8.18 -17.72
CA GLY A 167 -3.09 -7.89 -19.00
C GLY A 167 -3.91 -6.58 -18.98
N ARG A 168 -4.72 -6.39 -17.94
CA ARG A 168 -5.51 -5.15 -17.77
C ARG A 168 -4.61 -3.96 -17.47
N ALA A 169 -3.60 -4.15 -16.63
CA ALA A 169 -2.61 -3.09 -16.36
C ALA A 169 -1.93 -2.62 -17.65
N LEU A 170 -1.48 -3.54 -18.51
CA LEU A 170 -0.84 -3.20 -19.78
C LEU A 170 -1.79 -2.49 -20.75
N ASP A 171 -3.06 -2.89 -20.83
CA ASP A 171 -4.07 -2.15 -21.61
C ASP A 171 -4.11 -0.68 -21.17
N LEU A 172 -4.32 -0.42 -19.87
CA LEU A 172 -4.40 0.94 -19.33
C LEU A 172 -3.09 1.73 -19.54
N ILE A 173 -1.92 1.10 -19.33
CA ILE A 173 -0.60 1.75 -19.45
C ILE A 173 -0.25 2.08 -20.91
N LEU A 174 -0.60 1.21 -21.85
CA LEU A 174 -0.29 1.38 -23.27
C LEU A 174 -1.26 2.35 -23.94
N THR A 175 -2.55 2.20 -23.69
CA THR A 175 -3.59 3.01 -24.35
C THR A 175 -3.81 4.35 -23.68
N GLY A 176 -3.60 4.44 -22.35
CA GLY A 176 -3.95 5.61 -21.57
C GLY A 176 -5.46 5.93 -21.56
N ARG A 177 -6.32 4.96 -21.93
CA ARG A 177 -7.77 5.16 -22.04
C ARG A 177 -8.41 5.47 -20.68
N PRO A 178 -9.55 6.17 -20.65
CA PRO A 178 -10.34 6.29 -19.45
C PRO A 178 -10.94 4.93 -19.04
N VAL A 179 -11.11 4.75 -17.73
CA VAL A 179 -11.83 3.64 -17.09
C VAL A 179 -12.85 4.27 -16.14
N ASP A 180 -14.13 3.98 -16.36
CA ASP A 180 -15.21 4.46 -15.49
C ASP A 180 -15.31 3.62 -14.20
N ALA A 181 -16.13 4.07 -13.25
CA ALA A 181 -16.30 3.43 -11.95
C ALA A 181 -16.77 1.96 -12.03
N ASN A 182 -17.66 1.64 -12.99
CA ASN A 182 -18.21 0.29 -13.13
C ASN A 182 -17.16 -0.67 -13.68
N GLU A 183 -16.43 -0.24 -14.72
CA GLU A 183 -15.32 -1.00 -15.25
C GLU A 183 -14.20 -1.15 -14.19
N ALA A 184 -13.88 -0.08 -13.47
CA ALA A 184 -12.90 -0.11 -12.38
C ALA A 184 -13.28 -1.15 -11.32
N LEU A 185 -14.56 -1.21 -10.92
CA LEU A 185 -15.07 -2.22 -9.99
C LEU A 185 -14.94 -3.63 -10.58
N ALA A 186 -15.38 -3.83 -11.82
CA ALA A 186 -15.36 -5.14 -12.48
C ALA A 186 -13.95 -5.73 -12.65
N MET A 187 -12.92 -4.89 -12.73
CA MET A 187 -11.53 -5.33 -12.80
C MET A 187 -10.78 -5.40 -11.47
N GLY A 188 -11.39 -4.99 -10.35
CA GLY A 188 -10.75 -4.92 -9.04
C GLY A 188 -9.92 -3.65 -8.80
N LEU A 189 -9.94 -2.69 -9.72
CA LEU A 189 -9.32 -1.38 -9.54
C LEU A 189 -10.07 -0.56 -8.48
N ALA A 190 -11.40 -0.62 -8.46
CA ALA A 190 -12.21 -0.10 -7.35
C ALA A 190 -12.69 -1.26 -6.47
N ASN A 191 -12.77 -1.03 -5.15
CA ASN A 191 -13.33 -2.00 -4.22
C ASN A 191 -14.82 -1.75 -3.98
N ARG A 192 -15.26 -0.48 -4.07
CA ARG A 192 -16.66 -0.06 -3.91
C ARG A 192 -16.96 1.12 -4.81
N VAL A 193 -18.19 1.16 -5.33
CA VAL A 193 -18.75 2.30 -6.04
C VAL A 193 -19.88 2.89 -5.19
N VAL A 194 -19.89 4.21 -5.03
CA VAL A 194 -20.91 4.95 -4.27
C VAL A 194 -21.46 6.10 -5.09
N GLY A 195 -22.59 6.68 -4.68
CA GLY A 195 -23.13 7.87 -5.34
C GLY A 195 -22.16 9.05 -5.31
N LYS A 196 -22.31 9.97 -6.26
CA LYS A 196 -21.50 11.19 -6.31
C LYS A 196 -21.51 11.98 -4.99
N GLY A 197 -20.34 12.45 -4.56
CA GLY A 197 -20.13 13.15 -3.29
C GLY A 197 -20.13 12.27 -2.03
N LYS A 198 -20.15 10.93 -2.17
CA LYS A 198 -20.25 9.99 -1.04
C LYS A 198 -18.98 9.20 -0.74
N ALA A 199 -17.90 9.36 -1.52
CA ALA A 199 -16.68 8.57 -1.33
C ALA A 199 -16.05 8.76 0.05
N LEU A 200 -15.95 10.01 0.54
CA LEU A 200 -15.40 10.28 1.87
C LEU A 200 -16.28 9.71 3.00
N GLU A 201 -17.60 9.91 2.92
CA GLU A 201 -18.54 9.40 3.93
C GLU A 201 -18.46 7.87 4.05
N GLU A 202 -18.40 7.16 2.92
CA GLU A 202 -18.24 5.71 2.94
C GLU A 202 -16.85 5.29 3.43
N ALA A 203 -15.80 6.05 3.12
CA ALA A 203 -14.45 5.80 3.63
C ALA A 203 -14.38 5.92 5.15
N GLU A 204 -15.04 6.93 5.73
CA GLU A 204 -15.16 7.11 7.18
C GLU A 204 -15.90 5.93 7.82
N LYS A 205 -17.01 5.46 7.23
CA LYS A 205 -17.74 4.28 7.73
C LYS A 205 -16.86 3.03 7.76
N ILE A 206 -16.08 2.79 6.71
CA ILE A 206 -15.17 1.64 6.67
C ILE A 206 -14.03 1.83 7.67
N ALA A 207 -13.45 3.03 7.77
CA ALA A 207 -12.40 3.31 8.74
C ALA A 207 -12.86 3.06 10.18
N GLU A 208 -14.07 3.50 10.55
CA GLU A 208 -14.67 3.21 11.87
C GLU A 208 -14.88 1.70 12.09
N GLN A 209 -15.26 0.94 11.06
CA GLN A 209 -15.31 -0.53 11.16
C GLN A 209 -13.93 -1.14 11.40
N LEU A 210 -12.90 -0.64 10.70
CA LEU A 210 -11.54 -1.14 10.85
C LEU A 210 -10.96 -0.83 12.24
N LEU A 211 -11.35 0.27 12.87
CA LEU A 211 -10.96 0.60 14.24
C LEU A 211 -11.47 -0.42 15.27
N GLY A 212 -12.61 -1.07 15.01
CA GLY A 212 -13.17 -2.10 15.89
C GLY A 212 -12.42 -3.44 15.89
N PHE A 213 -11.40 -3.61 15.04
CA PHE A 213 -10.62 -4.84 14.95
C PHE A 213 -9.31 -4.78 15.75
N PRO A 214 -8.76 -5.94 16.18
CA PRO A 214 -7.40 -6.02 16.71
C PRO A 214 -6.39 -5.52 15.67
N GLN A 215 -5.71 -4.43 16.01
CA GLN A 215 -4.95 -3.64 15.04
C GLN A 215 -3.65 -4.34 14.63
N GLU A 216 -2.95 -5.00 15.55
CA GLU A 216 -1.70 -5.68 15.21
C GLU A 216 -1.95 -6.91 14.34
N CYS A 217 -3.03 -7.66 14.61
CA CYS A 217 -3.48 -8.77 13.77
C CYS A 217 -3.79 -8.31 12.34
N MET A 218 -4.59 -7.25 12.19
CA MET A 218 -4.93 -6.73 10.86
C MET A 218 -3.67 -6.22 10.12
N ASN A 219 -2.78 -5.50 10.81
CA ASN A 219 -1.58 -4.94 10.20
C ASN A 219 -0.52 -5.98 9.84
N VAL A 220 -0.38 -7.07 10.61
CA VAL A 220 0.55 -8.15 10.27
C VAL A 220 0.10 -8.90 9.02
N ASP A 221 -1.21 -9.17 8.89
CA ASP A 221 -1.78 -9.83 7.71
C ASP A 221 -1.65 -8.95 6.47
N ARG A 222 -1.95 -7.66 6.62
CA ARG A 222 -1.74 -6.64 5.58
C ARG A 222 -0.29 -6.61 5.12
N ARG A 223 0.67 -6.50 6.05
CA ARG A 223 2.11 -6.49 5.73
C ARG A 223 2.58 -7.79 5.07
N SER A 224 2.06 -8.94 5.51
CA SER A 224 2.32 -10.23 4.86
C SER A 224 1.87 -10.23 3.39
N THR A 225 0.69 -9.65 3.11
CA THR A 225 0.15 -9.52 1.75
C THR A 225 1.04 -8.63 0.86
N TYR A 226 1.51 -7.49 1.37
CA TYR A 226 2.47 -6.64 0.66
C TYR A 226 3.79 -7.37 0.37
N ASN A 227 4.33 -8.08 1.37
CA ASN A 227 5.56 -8.85 1.19
C ASN A 227 5.40 -9.92 0.11
N ALA A 228 4.29 -10.67 0.13
CA ALA A 228 4.00 -11.68 -0.89
C ALA A 228 3.88 -11.10 -2.30
N ALA A 229 3.35 -9.88 -2.43
CA ALA A 229 3.16 -9.21 -3.71
C ALA A 229 4.45 -8.62 -4.31
N TYR A 230 5.34 -8.09 -3.47
CA TYR A 230 6.44 -7.24 -3.95
C TYR A 230 7.85 -7.73 -3.58
N ASP A 231 8.02 -8.45 -2.48
CA ASP A 231 9.34 -8.74 -1.93
C ASP A 231 9.70 -10.25 -1.97
N ALA A 232 8.68 -11.11 -1.83
CA ALA A 232 8.90 -12.54 -1.66
C ALA A 232 9.41 -13.19 -2.94
N LYS A 233 10.60 -13.80 -2.86
CA LYS A 233 11.25 -14.49 -3.99
C LYS A 233 10.70 -15.89 -4.28
N SER A 234 9.88 -16.43 -3.39
CA SER A 234 9.25 -17.75 -3.54
C SER A 234 8.03 -17.90 -2.65
N PHE A 235 7.13 -18.80 -3.04
CA PHE A 235 5.96 -19.18 -2.24
C PHE A 235 6.34 -19.59 -0.80
N ARG A 236 7.40 -20.40 -0.63
CA ARG A 236 7.86 -20.80 0.71
C ARG A 236 8.44 -19.63 1.51
N GLY A 237 9.07 -18.67 0.84
CA GLY A 237 9.55 -17.43 1.47
C GLY A 237 8.40 -16.58 2.01
N ALA A 238 7.33 -16.43 1.22
CA ALA A 238 6.12 -15.73 1.66
C ALA A 238 5.46 -16.43 2.87
N LEU A 239 5.26 -17.75 2.83
CA LEU A 239 4.71 -18.52 3.95
C LEU A 239 5.58 -18.41 5.21
N LYS A 240 6.90 -18.40 5.06
CA LYS A 240 7.82 -18.20 6.19
C LYS A 240 7.64 -16.81 6.81
N PHE A 241 7.60 -15.76 5.98
CA PHE A 241 7.38 -14.39 6.45
C PHE A 241 6.03 -14.23 7.16
N GLU A 242 4.97 -14.81 6.60
CA GLU A 242 3.63 -14.85 7.19
C GLU A 242 3.67 -15.48 8.60
N PHE A 243 4.20 -16.70 8.71
CA PHE A 243 4.23 -17.44 9.97
C PHE A 243 5.08 -16.74 11.03
N GLU A 244 6.31 -16.34 10.68
CA GLU A 244 7.25 -15.74 11.65
C GLU A 244 6.75 -14.42 12.21
N ASN A 245 5.97 -13.65 11.45
CA ASN A 245 5.41 -12.40 11.93
C ASN A 245 4.04 -12.60 12.59
N GLY A 246 3.17 -13.47 12.06
CA GLY A 246 1.86 -13.75 12.62
C GLY A 246 1.93 -14.39 14.01
N VAL A 247 2.87 -15.31 14.25
CA VAL A 247 3.00 -16.00 15.55
C VAL A 247 3.27 -15.04 16.72
N LYS A 248 3.93 -13.92 16.47
CA LYS A 248 4.24 -12.89 17.49
C LYS A 248 2.96 -12.25 18.05
N VAL A 249 1.94 -12.09 17.22
CA VAL A 249 0.67 -11.44 17.58
C VAL A 249 -0.24 -12.39 18.38
N ILE A 250 -0.06 -13.71 18.25
CA ILE A 250 -0.93 -14.71 18.90
C ILE A 250 -0.97 -14.51 20.41
N SER A 251 0.19 -14.32 21.03
CA SER A 251 0.32 -14.12 22.48
C SER A 251 -0.22 -12.77 22.96
N GLU A 252 -0.23 -11.75 22.10
CA GLU A 252 -0.57 -10.36 22.46
C GLU A 252 -2.06 -10.07 22.26
N GLU A 253 -2.65 -10.49 21.14
CA GLU A 253 -4.04 -10.18 20.79
C GLU A 253 -4.91 -11.45 20.67
N SER A 254 -4.45 -12.47 19.94
CA SER A 254 -5.32 -13.56 19.46
C SER A 254 -5.85 -14.44 20.60
N VAL A 255 -5.02 -14.74 21.62
CA VAL A 255 -5.48 -15.52 22.79
C VAL A 255 -6.59 -14.78 23.55
N SER A 256 -6.48 -13.46 23.69
CA SER A 256 -7.51 -12.63 24.33
C SER A 256 -8.80 -12.61 23.49
N GLY A 257 -8.67 -12.41 22.18
CA GLY A 257 -9.79 -12.49 21.23
C GLY A 257 -10.52 -13.84 21.27
N ALA A 258 -9.78 -14.95 21.25
CA ALA A 258 -10.34 -16.30 21.29
C ALA A 258 -11.09 -16.59 22.60
N LYS A 259 -10.63 -16.04 23.73
CA LYS A 259 -11.34 -16.11 25.01
C LYS A 259 -12.67 -15.36 24.97
N ARG A 260 -12.69 -14.12 24.45
CA ARG A 260 -13.94 -13.33 24.25
C ARG A 260 -14.94 -14.06 23.36
N PHE A 261 -14.45 -14.65 22.27
CA PHE A 261 -15.28 -15.45 21.36
C PHE A 261 -15.88 -16.68 22.04
N SER A 262 -15.04 -17.42 22.77
CA SER A 262 -15.46 -18.62 23.49
C SER A 262 -16.50 -18.31 24.57
N SER A 263 -16.41 -17.12 25.20
CA SER A 263 -17.38 -16.63 26.19
C SER A 263 -18.68 -16.05 25.59
N GLY A 264 -18.84 -16.05 24.24
CA GLY A 264 -20.09 -15.72 23.57
C GLY A 264 -20.12 -14.39 22.81
N VAL A 265 -19.08 -13.53 22.94
CA VAL A 265 -18.96 -12.28 22.17
C VAL A 265 -18.62 -12.62 20.71
N GLY A 266 -19.25 -11.99 19.72
CA GLY A 266 -18.90 -12.28 18.31
C GLY A 266 -19.61 -13.49 17.68
N ARG A 267 -20.43 -14.25 18.42
CA ARG A 267 -21.23 -15.33 17.83
C ARG A 267 -22.32 -14.74 16.92
N HIS A 268 -22.63 -15.44 15.83
CA HIS A 268 -23.61 -15.02 14.81
C HIS A 268 -23.26 -13.76 14.01
N GLY A 269 -21.98 -13.34 13.97
CA GLY A 269 -21.53 -12.23 13.13
C GLY A 269 -21.79 -10.82 13.70
N GLN A 270 -22.07 -10.71 15.01
CA GLN A 270 -22.23 -9.42 15.70
C GLN A 270 -20.90 -8.98 16.34
N PHE A 271 -20.36 -7.84 15.92
CA PHE A 271 -19.17 -7.25 16.52
C PHE A 271 -19.56 -6.54 17.82
N GLY A 272 -19.15 -7.06 18.98
CA GLY A 272 -19.48 -6.47 20.30
C GLY A 272 -18.67 -5.21 20.61
N GLU A 273 -19.18 -4.37 21.53
CA GLU A 273 -18.47 -3.18 22.03
C GLU A 273 -17.20 -3.55 22.82
N GLU A 274 -16.12 -2.77 22.66
CA GLU A 274 -14.87 -2.98 23.38
C GLU A 274 -15.04 -2.71 24.88
N THR A 275 -14.87 -3.74 25.70
CA THR A 275 -14.56 -3.57 27.12
C THR A 275 -13.05 -3.46 27.29
N GLU A 276 -12.58 -2.40 27.96
CA GLU A 276 -11.16 -2.10 28.27
C GLU A 276 -10.31 -3.35 28.53
N THR A 277 -9.23 -3.51 27.78
CA THR A 277 -8.24 -4.58 27.97
C THR A 277 -7.45 -4.34 29.26
N PRO A 278 -7.43 -5.30 30.22
CA PRO A 278 -6.58 -5.16 31.39
C PRO A 278 -5.11 -5.30 30.98
N LYS A 279 -4.26 -4.35 31.43
CA LYS A 279 -2.80 -4.42 31.25
C LYS A 279 -2.24 -5.64 32.00
N VAL A 280 -1.98 -6.74 31.30
CA VAL A 280 -1.29 -7.90 31.86
C VAL A 280 0.21 -7.63 31.88
N LYS A 281 0.83 -7.66 33.06
CA LYS A 281 2.29 -7.65 33.21
C LYS A 281 2.86 -8.95 32.62
N VAL A 282 3.65 -8.82 31.55
CA VAL A 282 4.42 -9.93 30.97
C VAL A 282 5.41 -10.41 32.02
N LYS A 283 5.24 -11.64 32.52
CA LYS A 283 6.30 -12.39 33.17
C LYS A 283 7.00 -13.22 32.08
N GLU A 284 8.31 -13.14 32.05
CA GLU A 284 9.20 -13.86 31.15
C GLU A 284 8.84 -15.36 31.10
N CYS A 285 8.46 -15.84 29.92
CA CYS A 285 8.48 -17.26 29.58
C CYS A 285 9.64 -17.50 28.61
N TYR A 286 10.87 -17.45 29.13
CA TYR A 286 12.02 -18.12 28.52
C TYR A 286 12.41 -19.29 29.42
N ALA A 287 11.94 -20.49 29.07
CA ALA A 287 12.60 -21.77 29.36
C ALA A 287 11.73 -22.92 28.81
N ALA A 288 12.17 -23.50 27.68
CA ALA A 288 12.06 -24.92 27.31
C ALA A 288 11.97 -25.10 25.79
N THR A 289 13.03 -24.74 25.07
CA THR A 289 13.35 -25.37 23.78
C THR A 289 14.86 -25.61 23.70
N GLU A 290 15.43 -26.29 24.70
CA GLU A 290 16.62 -27.09 24.48
C GLU A 290 16.17 -28.55 24.34
N GLY A 291 16.42 -29.12 23.16
CA GLY A 291 16.27 -30.55 22.91
C GLY A 291 15.08 -30.95 22.07
N LEU A 292 15.05 -30.59 20.78
CA LEU A 292 14.43 -31.39 19.70
C LEU A 292 14.70 -30.78 18.31
N PHE A 293 15.98 -30.65 17.92
CA PHE A 293 16.38 -30.59 16.52
C PHE A 293 17.72 -31.31 16.34
N TYR A 294 17.66 -32.64 16.31
CA TYR A 294 18.70 -33.45 15.67
C TYR A 294 18.13 -33.84 14.30
N LEU A 295 18.42 -33.05 13.27
CA LEU A 295 18.26 -33.49 11.89
C LEU A 295 19.43 -34.42 11.56
N PRO A 296 19.23 -35.62 11.00
CA PRO A 296 20.34 -36.42 10.51
C PRO A 296 20.99 -35.70 9.33
N THR A 297 22.30 -35.49 9.41
CA THR A 297 23.11 -35.03 8.30
C THR A 297 23.05 -36.05 7.17
N TYR A 298 22.48 -35.65 6.03
CA TYR A 298 22.52 -36.44 4.80
C TYR A 298 23.91 -36.31 4.17
N SER A 299 24.73 -37.35 4.29
CA SER A 299 25.98 -37.48 3.51
C SER A 299 25.68 -38.03 2.12
N PRO A 300 26.07 -37.35 1.03
CA PRO A 300 25.95 -37.93 -0.30
C PRO A 300 26.95 -39.08 -0.49
N PRO A 301 26.63 -40.11 -1.30
CA PRO A 301 27.54 -41.21 -1.56
C PRO A 301 28.76 -40.76 -2.39
N PRO A 302 29.94 -41.40 -2.23
CA PRO A 302 31.14 -41.03 -2.97
C PRO A 302 30.98 -41.34 -4.46
N SER A 303 31.30 -40.36 -5.30
CA SER A 303 31.39 -40.51 -6.74
C SER A 303 32.58 -41.41 -7.10
N LYS A 304 32.30 -42.61 -7.62
CA LYS A 304 33.30 -43.43 -8.31
C LYS A 304 33.56 -42.82 -9.68
N PHE A 305 34.52 -41.90 -9.77
CA PHE A 305 35.17 -41.57 -11.03
C PHE A 305 36.28 -42.58 -11.29
N THR A 306 36.01 -43.58 -12.12
CA THR A 306 37.05 -44.38 -12.77
C THR A 306 37.61 -43.58 -13.93
N SER A 307 38.88 -43.17 -13.79
CA SER A 307 39.70 -42.64 -14.87
C SER A 307 39.92 -43.72 -15.93
N VAL A 308 39.43 -43.49 -17.16
CA VAL A 308 39.92 -44.20 -18.34
C VAL A 308 40.79 -43.24 -19.14
N SER A 309 42.10 -43.49 -19.08
CA SER A 309 43.11 -42.91 -19.96
C SER A 309 43.40 -43.88 -21.10
N SER A 310 43.27 -43.42 -22.35
CA SER A 310 43.94 -44.00 -23.53
C SER A 310 43.80 -43.00 -24.67
N SER A 311 44.82 -42.18 -24.94
CA SER A 311 45.95 -42.42 -25.86
C SER A 311 45.59 -42.24 -27.35
N ASN A 312 46.24 -41.24 -27.95
CA ASN A 312 46.33 -40.97 -29.37
C ASN A 312 46.68 -42.20 -30.22
N THR A 313 46.06 -42.32 -31.40
CA THR A 313 46.72 -42.87 -32.59
C THR A 313 46.22 -42.18 -33.86
N LYS A 314 47.18 -41.62 -34.61
CA LYS A 314 47.06 -41.22 -36.01
C LYS A 314 46.93 -42.45 -36.92
N ARG A 315 46.28 -42.25 -38.07
CA ARG A 315 46.53 -42.78 -39.45
C ARG A 315 45.30 -43.44 -40.07
N GLY A 316 45.02 -43.02 -41.31
CA GLY A 316 43.95 -43.47 -42.19
C GLY A 316 43.51 -42.33 -43.06
#